data_AF-A0A4D6HT37-F1
#
_entry.id   AF-A0A4D6HT37-F1
#
_cell.length_a   1.000
_cell.length_b   1.000
_cell.length_c   1.000
_cell.angle_alpha   90.00
_cell.angle_beta   90.00
_cell.angle_gamma   90.00
#
_symmetry.space_group_name_H-M   'P 1'
#
loop_
_entity.id
_entity.type
_entity.pdbx_description
1 polymer ?
#
loop_
_entity_poly.entity_id
_entity_poly.type
_entity_poly.pdbx_seq_one_letter_code
_entity_poly.pdbx_strand_id
1 'polypeptide(L)'
;MFLGKGFPRKQATFEVAWRPRAGTDVQRVQWADDAVSLGWHKDDDHEDLGTTHFQIETDEELFHEPGHLEAEAPLSFLETCLQRLPAKLEETITE
;
A
#
# COMPACT_ATOMS: atom_id res chain seq x y z
N MET A 1 8.63 6.13 -22.04
CA MET A 1 9.48 4.93 -21.96
C MET A 1 9.94 4.83 -20.51
N PHE A 2 9.48 3.81 -19.76
CA PHE A 2 9.96 3.57 -18.40
C PHE A 2 11.32 2.87 -18.49
N LEU A 3 12.39 3.67 -18.59
CA LEU A 3 13.77 3.20 -18.65
C LEU A 3 14.28 2.95 -17.23
N GLY A 4 13.87 1.83 -16.62
CA GLY A 4 14.30 1.40 -15.29
C GLY A 4 14.80 -0.04 -15.30
N LYS A 5 15.49 -0.45 -14.24
CA LYS A 5 15.74 -1.88 -13.99
C LYS A 5 14.39 -2.56 -13.78
N GLY A 6 14.18 -3.70 -14.43
CA GLY A 6 12.97 -4.49 -14.21
C GLY A 6 12.97 -5.04 -12.78
N PHE A 7 11.82 -5.00 -12.13
CA PHE A 7 11.63 -5.62 -10.82
C PHE A 7 11.85 -7.15 -10.90
N PRO A 8 12.52 -7.78 -9.92
CA PRO A 8 12.86 -9.21 -10.00
C PRO A 8 11.63 -10.11 -9.97
N ARG A 9 10.62 -9.77 -9.18
CA ARG A 9 9.38 -10.54 -9.02
C ARG A 9 8.50 -10.40 -10.28
N LYS A 10 8.00 -11.53 -10.79
CA LYS A 10 7.36 -11.63 -12.12
C LYS A 10 5.86 -11.77 -12.09
N GLN A 11 5.30 -12.10 -10.94
CA GLN A 11 3.86 -12.27 -10.74
C GLN A 11 3.48 -11.55 -9.46
N ALA A 12 2.37 -10.82 -9.52
CA ALA A 12 1.79 -10.15 -8.38
C ALA A 12 0.30 -9.88 -8.65
N THR A 13 -0.46 -9.74 -7.59
CA THR A 13 -1.81 -9.16 -7.60
C THR A 13 -1.71 -7.72 -7.11
N PHE A 14 -2.36 -6.82 -7.84
CA PHE A 14 -2.55 -5.44 -7.42
C PHE A 14 -4.04 -5.19 -7.17
N GLU A 15 -4.41 -4.97 -5.92
CA GLU A 15 -5.78 -4.70 -5.50
C GLU A 15 -5.97 -3.21 -5.24
N VAL A 16 -7.05 -2.66 -5.80
CA VAL A 16 -7.53 -1.31 -5.48
C VAL A 16 -8.98 -1.43 -5.07
N ALA A 17 -9.31 -0.99 -3.86
CA ALA A 17 -10.67 -0.96 -3.35
C ALA A 17 -11.01 0.44 -2.84
N TRP A 18 -12.24 0.88 -3.13
CA TRP A 18 -12.82 2.08 -2.56
C TRP A 18 -14.28 1.78 -2.19
N ARG A 19 -14.63 2.07 -0.94
CA ARG A 19 -15.98 1.90 -0.39
C ARG A 19 -16.38 3.22 0.26
N PRO A 20 -17.19 4.04 -0.41
CA PRO A 20 -17.69 5.29 0.16
C PRO A 20 -18.49 5.03 1.44
N ARG A 21 -18.28 5.84 2.48
CA ARG A 21 -19.05 5.76 3.74
C ARG A 21 -19.42 7.14 4.25
N ALA A 22 -20.44 7.21 5.11
CA ALA A 22 -20.72 8.43 5.85
C ALA A 22 -19.58 8.65 6.87
N GLY A 23 -18.83 9.75 6.72
CA GLY A 23 -17.61 10.01 7.49
C GLY A 23 -16.37 9.73 6.64
N THR A 24 -15.64 8.66 6.97
CA THR A 24 -14.37 8.30 6.30
C THR A 24 -14.59 7.20 5.28
N ASP A 25 -14.25 7.47 4.02
CA ASP A 25 -14.20 6.45 2.98
C ASP A 25 -13.18 5.37 3.30
N VAL A 26 -13.55 4.10 3.11
CA VAL A 26 -12.60 2.99 3.22
C VAL A 26 -11.88 2.83 1.88
N GLN A 27 -10.56 2.84 1.90
CA GLN A 27 -9.72 2.69 0.71
C GLN A 27 -8.58 1.72 0.95
N ARG A 28 -8.21 0.95 -0.08
CA ARG A 28 -7.10 0.01 -0.04
C ARG A 28 -6.37 0.01 -1.37
N VAL A 29 -5.05 0.10 -1.31
CA VAL A 29 -4.15 -0.13 -2.43
C VAL A 29 -3.10 -1.14 -1.97
N GLN A 30 -3.19 -2.37 -2.48
CA GLN A 30 -2.38 -3.50 -2.02
C GLN A 30 -1.64 -4.15 -3.19
N TRP A 31 -0.37 -4.43 -2.98
CA TRP A 31 0.44 -5.34 -3.77
C TRP A 31 0.60 -6.66 -3.03
N ALA A 32 0.52 -7.78 -3.73
CA ALA A 32 0.83 -9.10 -3.18
C ALA A 32 1.55 -9.96 -4.20
N ASP A 33 2.71 -10.50 -3.86
CA ASP A 33 3.46 -11.47 -4.64
C ASP A 33 3.84 -12.69 -3.80
N ASP A 34 4.80 -13.48 -4.27
CA ASP A 34 5.28 -14.70 -3.60
C ASP A 34 6.15 -14.44 -2.36
N ALA A 35 6.55 -13.19 -2.10
CA ALA A 35 7.43 -12.84 -0.99
C ALA A 35 6.77 -11.87 0.00
N VAL A 36 5.88 -10.98 -0.46
CA VAL A 36 5.29 -9.94 0.38
C VAL A 36 3.85 -9.61 0.00
N SER A 37 3.04 -9.25 0.99
CA SER A 37 1.84 -8.44 0.80
C SER A 37 2.04 -7.08 1.46
N LEU A 38 1.99 -5.99 0.70
CA LEU A 38 2.16 -4.65 1.24
C LEU A 38 1.27 -3.61 0.59
N GLY A 39 0.97 -2.55 1.31
CA GLY A 39 0.14 -1.48 0.78
C GLY A 39 -0.42 -0.53 1.82
N TRP A 40 -1.28 0.37 1.36
CA TRP A 40 -1.87 1.43 2.16
C TRP A 40 -3.35 1.23 2.31
N HIS A 41 -3.82 1.37 3.55
CA HIS A 41 -5.20 1.26 3.93
C HIS A 41 -5.66 2.58 4.55
N LYS A 42 -6.88 2.99 4.22
CA LYS A 42 -7.65 4.04 4.88
C LYS A 42 -8.87 3.36 5.47
N ASP A 43 -8.87 3.14 6.78
CA ASP A 43 -9.92 2.50 7.55
C ASP A 43 -9.78 2.92 9.02
N ASP A 44 -10.66 2.39 9.87
CA ASP A 44 -10.70 2.71 11.30
C ASP A 44 -10.12 1.55 12.17
N ASP A 45 -9.36 0.62 11.56
CA ASP A 45 -8.91 -0.61 12.24
C ASP A 45 -7.66 -0.37 13.13
N HIS A 46 -6.95 0.75 12.93
CA HIS A 46 -5.73 1.13 13.65
C HIS A 46 -5.77 2.60 14.12
N GLU A 47 -6.63 2.91 15.09
CA GLU A 47 -6.81 4.29 15.60
C GLU A 47 -5.50 4.95 16.06
N ASP A 48 -4.53 4.17 16.53
CA ASP A 48 -3.21 4.64 16.99
C ASP A 48 -2.28 5.09 15.86
N LEU A 49 -2.53 4.66 14.63
CA LEU A 49 -1.74 4.99 13.44
C LEU A 49 -2.32 6.15 12.61
N GLY A 50 -3.49 6.67 13.03
CA GLY A 50 -4.25 7.69 12.32
C GLY A 50 -5.13 7.13 11.22
N THR A 51 -5.70 8.01 10.38
CA THR A 51 -6.70 7.68 9.36
C THR A 51 -6.19 6.73 8.26
N THR A 52 -4.87 6.63 8.11
CA THR A 52 -4.24 5.76 7.11
C THR A 52 -3.07 5.04 7.72
N HIS A 53 -2.90 3.77 7.39
CA HIS A 53 -1.75 2.97 7.77
C HIS A 53 -1.13 2.30 6.54
N PHE A 54 0.17 2.02 6.62
CA PHE A 54 0.87 1.13 5.71
C PHE A 54 1.04 -0.22 6.39
N GLN A 55 0.73 -1.29 5.67
CA GLN A 55 0.87 -2.66 6.12
C GLN A 55 1.91 -3.38 5.24
N ILE A 56 2.74 -4.20 5.87
CA ILE A 56 3.63 -5.15 5.19
C ILE A 56 3.57 -6.50 5.91
N GLU A 57 3.34 -7.55 5.15
CA GLU A 57 3.24 -8.93 5.60
C GLU A 57 4.21 -9.79 4.79
N THR A 58 5.05 -10.54 5.49
CA THR A 58 5.92 -11.59 4.95
C THR A 58 5.55 -12.93 5.60
N ASP A 59 6.19 -14.02 5.20
CA ASP A 59 6.03 -15.33 5.86
C ASP A 59 6.45 -15.32 7.34
N GLU A 60 7.25 -14.34 7.75
CA GLU A 60 7.81 -14.26 9.11
C GLU A 60 7.05 -13.27 9.98
N GLU A 61 6.65 -12.12 9.42
CA GLU A 61 6.22 -10.97 10.22
C GLU A 61 5.11 -10.14 9.54
N LEU A 62 4.26 -9.55 10.37
CA LEU A 62 3.23 -8.57 9.98
C LEU A 62 3.49 -7.26 10.72
N PHE A 63 3.72 -6.19 9.96
CA PHE A 63 3.98 -4.85 10.48
C PHE A 63 2.96 -3.85 9.98
N HIS A 64 2.67 -2.88 10.85
CA HIS A 64 1.85 -1.72 10.55
C HIS A 64 2.61 -0.46 10.96
N GLU A 65 2.62 0.54 10.09
CA GLU A 65 3.18 1.87 10.37
C GLU A 65 2.20 2.97 9.92
N PRO A 66 2.29 4.20 10.45
CA PRO A 66 1.44 5.29 9.96
C PRO A 66 1.63 5.53 8.46
N GLY A 67 0.52 5.62 7.73
CA GLY A 67 0.53 5.73 6.26
C GLY A 67 0.92 7.13 5.77
N HIS A 68 0.76 8.15 6.62
CA HIS A 68 1.03 9.56 6.33
C HIS A 68 0.44 10.01 4.97
N LEU A 69 -0.85 9.74 4.80
CA LEU A 69 -1.64 10.02 3.60
C LEU A 69 -2.92 10.77 3.98
N GLU A 70 -2.86 12.10 3.95
CA GLU A 70 -4.01 12.97 4.28
C GLU A 70 -4.95 13.21 3.08
N ALA A 71 -4.93 12.32 2.08
CA ALA A 71 -5.73 12.51 0.87
C ALA A 71 -7.23 12.28 1.14
N GLU A 72 -8.04 13.33 1.00
CA GLU A 72 -9.50 13.23 1.09
C GLU A 72 -10.09 12.58 -0.17
N ALA A 73 -9.59 12.96 -1.35
CA ALA A 73 -10.09 12.45 -2.63
C ALA A 73 -9.53 11.03 -2.94
N PRO A 74 -10.39 10.07 -3.32
CA PRO A 74 -9.95 8.69 -3.59
C PRO A 74 -8.89 8.55 -4.68
N LEU A 75 -8.98 9.39 -5.72
CA LEU A 75 -8.00 9.38 -6.79
C LEU A 75 -6.63 9.87 -6.29
N SER A 76 -6.59 10.90 -5.45
CA SER A 76 -5.34 11.41 -4.87
C SER A 76 -4.68 10.40 -3.93
N PHE A 77 -5.47 9.61 -3.20
CA PHE A 77 -4.97 8.50 -2.40
C PHE A 77 -4.28 7.45 -3.29
N LEU A 78 -4.97 7.00 -4.35
CA LEU A 78 -4.42 6.04 -5.31
C LEU A 78 -3.14 6.55 -5.99
N GLU A 79 -3.15 7.79 -6.48
CA GLU A 79 -1.97 8.41 -7.12
C GLU A 79 -0.76 8.44 -6.19
N THR A 80 -0.97 8.81 -4.93
CA THR A 80 0.12 8.86 -3.94
C THR A 80 0.65 7.45 -3.63
N CYS A 81 -0.23 6.46 -3.49
CA CYS A 81 0.17 5.06 -3.30
C CYS A 81 1.00 4.56 -4.48
N LEU A 82 0.56 4.81 -5.72
CA LEU A 82 1.29 4.41 -6.93
C LEU A 82 2.66 5.10 -7.05
N GLN A 83 2.78 6.35 -6.59
CA GLN A 83 4.06 7.06 -6.55
C GLN A 83 5.04 6.47 -5.53
N ARG A 84 4.54 6.04 -4.36
CA ARG A 84 5.37 5.52 -3.26
C ARG A 84 5.69 4.02 -3.39
N LEU A 85 4.83 3.26 -4.07
CA LEU A 85 4.92 1.80 -4.18
C LEU A 85 6.28 1.29 -4.69
N PRO A 86 6.90 1.85 -5.74
CA PRO A 86 8.18 1.33 -6.23
C PRO A 86 9.30 1.35 -5.18
N ALA A 87 9.42 2.43 -4.40
CA ALA A 87 10.44 2.53 -3.36
C ALA A 87 10.21 1.50 -2.24
N LYS A 88 8.95 1.36 -1.79
CA LYS A 88 8.59 0.33 -0.79
C LYS A 88 8.83 -1.10 -1.30
N LEU A 89 8.60 -1.36 -2.58
CA LEU A 89 8.88 -2.65 -3.20
C LEU A 89 10.39 -2.93 -3.32
N GLU A 90 11.21 -1.91 -3.56
CA GLU A 90 12.68 -2.03 -3.60
C GLU A 90 13.26 -2.39 -2.23
N GLU A 91 12.69 -1.86 -1.14
CA GLU A 91 13.08 -2.17 0.25
C GLU A 91 12.91 -3.66 0.60
N THR A 92 12.07 -4.40 -0.12
CA THR A 92 11.83 -5.83 0.15
C THR A 92 12.61 -6.78 -0.76
N ILE A 93 13.52 -6.26 -1.59
CA ILE A 93 14.45 -7.10 -2.36
C ILE A 93 15.58 -7.52 -1.42
N THR A 94 15.62 -8.79 -1.04
CA THR A 94 16.76 -9.39 -0.33
C THR A 94 17.95 -9.52 -1.28
N GLU A 95 19.17 -9.26 -0.79
CA GLU A 95 20.43 -9.44 -1.56
C GLU A 95 20.67 -10.89 -2.00
#